data_AF-A0A9Q9M0K9-F1
#
_entry.id   AF-A0A9Q9M0K9-F1
#
_cell.length_a   1.000
_cell.length_b   1.000
_cell.length_c   1.000
_cell.angle_alpha   90.00
_cell.angle_beta   90.00
_cell.angle_gamma   90.00
#
_symmetry.space_group_name_H-M   'P 1'
#
loop_
_entity.id
_entity.type
_entity.pdbx_description
1 polymer ?
#
loop_
_entity_poly.entity_id
_entity_poly.type
_entity_poly.pdbx_seq_one_letter_code
_entity_poly.pdbx_strand_id
1 'polypeptide(L)'
;MTSPLFDYFVVFAEMRTGSNFLETNLNAFDGLTCHGEAFNPHFIGYPNADQILGVTQGMRETDPARLIQEIKAQPGVLGGFRYFHDHDPRVLDGMLEDPRCAKIVLTRNPLDSYVSWKIARETGQWKLTNVTRRKEAKAQFDAAEFAAHVEVLQGFQVTLLNRLQALGQTAFYVAYEDLQSVEVMNGLARWLGVSQQLEALDGSLKRQNPAPVLAKVANPEEMQAALSGLDRFNLTRTPNFEPRRGPAVPGYVAGAVTPLLYLPLKGGPEAEVVQWMAALDRVAPDGLIRGMNQKQLRQWKRGNKGFRSFTVLRHPAARAHAVFCRRILNAGEGSFRQIRNTLRRQFGLAVPEAGPGEGYTLAQHREAFAAFLQFVRASLAGQTSIRLDAEWASQSQALEGFAGVGVPDLLIRETEMAEDLPALARKLGRMAPDPVPGAVPERPYALDDIYDAELEALIATVYQRDYLAFGFGPWREI
;
A
#
# COMPACT_ATOMS: atom_id res chain seq x y z
N MET A 1 -31.35 25.85 5.15
CA MET A 1 -31.01 24.42 5.19
C MET A 1 -30.30 24.11 3.89
N THR A 2 -29.03 23.72 3.93
CA THR A 2 -28.30 23.25 2.75
C THR A 2 -29.02 22.03 2.19
N SER A 3 -29.31 22.03 0.89
CA SER A 3 -29.90 20.87 0.21
C SER A 3 -29.07 19.61 0.50
N PRO A 4 -29.70 18.43 0.71
CA PRO A 4 -28.94 17.19 0.92
C PRO A 4 -28.02 16.91 -0.26
N LEU A 5 -26.78 16.53 0.08
CA LEU A 5 -25.69 16.28 -0.87
C LEU A 5 -26.02 15.10 -1.80
N PHE A 6 -26.72 14.10 -1.27
CA PHE A 6 -27.10 12.87 -1.98
C PHE A 6 -28.60 12.59 -1.84
N ASP A 7 -29.18 11.91 -2.84
CA ASP A 7 -30.57 11.42 -2.82
C ASP A 7 -30.66 9.94 -2.41
N TYR A 8 -29.57 9.20 -2.61
CA TYR A 8 -29.45 7.77 -2.33
C TYR A 8 -27.99 7.37 -2.35
N PHE A 9 -27.67 6.15 -1.94
CA PHE A 9 -26.31 5.61 -2.02
C PHE A 9 -26.25 4.19 -2.59
N VAL A 10 -25.08 3.84 -3.13
CA VAL A 10 -24.76 2.49 -3.57
C VAL A 10 -23.45 2.03 -2.91
N VAL A 11 -23.45 0.78 -2.43
CA VAL A 11 -22.26 0.10 -1.93
C VAL A 11 -21.78 -0.86 -3.02
N PHE A 12 -20.78 -0.42 -3.79
CA PHE A 12 -20.03 -1.28 -4.69
C PHE A 12 -19.15 -2.21 -3.87
N ALA A 13 -19.48 -3.49 -3.90
CA ALA A 13 -18.84 -4.50 -3.09
C ALA A 13 -18.80 -5.83 -3.86
N GLU A 14 -18.30 -6.87 -3.21
CA GLU A 14 -18.27 -8.21 -3.77
C GLU A 14 -18.70 -9.24 -2.73
N MET A 15 -18.96 -10.45 -3.21
CA MET A 15 -19.18 -11.58 -2.33
C MET A 15 -18.04 -11.68 -1.32
N ARG A 16 -18.39 -11.77 -0.03
CA ARG A 16 -17.44 -11.93 1.09
C ARG A 16 -16.49 -10.75 1.31
N THR A 17 -16.74 -9.54 0.80
CA THR A 17 -15.92 -8.37 1.17
C THR A 17 -16.23 -7.76 2.53
N GLY A 18 -17.19 -8.32 3.28
CA GLY A 18 -17.73 -7.72 4.51
C GLY A 18 -18.93 -6.81 4.29
N SER A 19 -19.49 -6.79 3.07
CA SER A 19 -20.62 -5.93 2.70
C SER A 19 -21.86 -6.10 3.58
N ASN A 20 -22.15 -7.32 4.07
CA ASN A 20 -23.21 -7.54 5.07
C ASN A 20 -22.93 -6.83 6.40
N PHE A 21 -21.67 -6.82 6.86
CA PHE A 21 -21.31 -6.13 8.11
C PHE A 21 -21.45 -4.62 7.96
N LEU A 22 -20.99 -4.08 6.83
CA LEU A 22 -21.18 -2.68 6.49
C LEU A 22 -22.66 -2.31 6.42
N GLU A 23 -23.47 -3.14 5.76
CA GLU A 23 -24.93 -2.96 5.70
C GLU A 23 -25.58 -2.92 7.09
N THR A 24 -25.24 -3.88 7.97
CA THR A 24 -25.78 -3.91 9.34
C THR A 24 -25.45 -2.64 10.11
N ASN A 25 -24.22 -2.13 9.98
CA ASN A 25 -23.83 -0.90 10.68
C ASN A 25 -24.40 0.36 10.03
N LEU A 26 -24.56 0.40 8.69
CA LEU A 26 -25.28 1.48 8.02
C LEU A 26 -26.74 1.55 8.50
N ASN A 27 -27.39 0.40 8.63
CA ASN A 27 -28.78 0.30 9.13
C ASN A 27 -28.91 0.58 10.64
N ALA A 28 -27.80 0.68 11.38
CA ALA A 28 -27.82 1.11 12.76
C ALA A 28 -27.89 2.64 12.91
N PHE A 29 -27.67 3.40 11.82
CA PHE A 29 -27.80 4.84 11.84
C PHE A 29 -29.25 5.28 11.62
N ASP A 30 -29.74 6.17 12.47
CA ASP A 30 -30.99 6.90 12.28
C ASP A 30 -30.84 7.77 11.02
N GLY A 31 -31.69 7.51 10.02
CA GLY A 31 -31.68 8.23 8.75
C GLY A 31 -30.93 7.54 7.61
N LEU A 32 -30.38 6.33 7.80
CA LEU A 32 -29.88 5.50 6.71
C LEU A 32 -30.72 4.21 6.59
N THR A 33 -30.90 3.73 5.36
CA THR A 33 -31.47 2.40 5.12
C THR A 33 -30.85 1.78 3.89
N CYS A 34 -30.23 0.62 4.07
CA CYS A 34 -29.63 -0.20 3.02
C CYS A 34 -30.50 -1.44 2.78
N HIS A 35 -31.04 -1.57 1.57
CA HIS A 35 -32.02 -2.58 1.15
C HIS A 35 -31.39 -3.87 0.61
N GLY A 36 -30.23 -4.25 1.13
CA GLY A 36 -29.51 -5.45 0.68
C GLY A 36 -29.09 -5.38 -0.78
N GLU A 37 -29.13 -6.51 -1.48
CA GLU A 37 -28.73 -6.65 -2.90
C GLU A 37 -29.93 -6.38 -3.82
N ALA A 38 -30.31 -5.11 -3.94
CA ALA A 38 -31.52 -4.67 -4.65
C ALA A 38 -31.56 -5.13 -6.13
N PHE A 39 -30.39 -5.29 -6.77
CA PHE A 39 -30.24 -5.65 -8.18
C PHE A 39 -29.64 -7.03 -8.42
N ASN A 40 -29.70 -7.93 -7.42
CA ASN A 40 -29.32 -9.32 -7.61
C ASN A 40 -30.24 -10.00 -8.66
N PRO A 41 -29.73 -10.73 -9.65
CA PRO A 41 -30.56 -11.34 -10.69
C PRO A 41 -31.51 -12.44 -10.16
N HIS A 42 -31.19 -13.05 -9.01
CA HIS A 42 -31.93 -14.21 -8.50
C HIS A 42 -32.98 -13.88 -7.43
N PHE A 43 -32.84 -12.75 -6.74
CA PHE A 43 -33.76 -12.31 -5.68
C PHE A 43 -33.79 -10.78 -5.57
N ILE A 44 -34.68 -10.23 -4.74
CA ILE A 44 -34.80 -8.78 -4.53
C ILE A 44 -34.41 -8.39 -3.10
N GLY A 45 -33.24 -7.77 -2.93
CA GLY A 45 -32.73 -7.28 -1.64
C GLY A 45 -32.17 -8.37 -0.74
N TYR A 46 -33.02 -9.32 -0.33
CA TYR A 46 -32.66 -10.46 0.50
C TYR A 46 -33.25 -11.76 -0.07
N PRO A 47 -32.62 -12.94 0.17
CA PRO A 47 -33.09 -14.21 -0.38
C PRO A 47 -34.54 -14.60 -0.05
N ASN A 48 -35.08 -14.10 1.07
CA ASN A 48 -36.44 -14.39 1.54
C ASN A 48 -37.38 -13.17 1.43
N ALA A 49 -37.00 -12.14 0.67
CA ALA A 49 -37.82 -10.96 0.48
C ALA A 49 -38.54 -11.02 -0.87
N ASP A 50 -39.84 -10.71 -0.86
CA ASP A 50 -40.67 -10.71 -2.07
C ASP A 50 -40.71 -9.34 -2.76
N GLN A 51 -40.36 -8.27 -2.03
CA GLN A 51 -40.37 -6.89 -2.52
C GLN A 51 -39.45 -5.97 -1.72
N ILE A 52 -39.05 -4.86 -2.33
CA ILE A 52 -38.47 -3.67 -1.68
C ILE A 52 -39.42 -2.51 -1.92
N LEU A 53 -39.92 -1.87 -0.86
CA LEU A 53 -40.77 -0.66 -0.96
C LEU A 53 -41.94 -0.78 -1.96
N GLY A 54 -42.61 -1.94 -1.99
CA GLY A 54 -43.73 -2.18 -2.93
C GLY A 54 -43.33 -2.65 -4.32
N VAL A 55 -42.03 -2.73 -4.64
CA VAL A 55 -41.50 -3.19 -5.92
C VAL A 55 -41.09 -4.66 -5.81
N THR A 56 -41.73 -5.52 -6.59
CA THR A 56 -41.37 -6.95 -6.71
C THR A 56 -40.22 -7.17 -7.69
N GLN A 57 -39.62 -8.36 -7.68
CA GLN A 57 -38.58 -8.75 -8.66
C GLN A 57 -39.08 -8.57 -10.10
N GLY A 58 -40.29 -9.02 -10.43
CA GLY A 58 -40.85 -8.89 -11.80
C GLY A 58 -41.04 -7.43 -12.23
N MET A 59 -41.40 -6.56 -11.29
CA MET A 59 -41.51 -5.12 -11.55
C MET A 59 -40.13 -4.48 -11.79
N ARG A 60 -39.12 -4.84 -10.99
CA ARG A 60 -37.72 -4.42 -11.19
C ARG A 60 -37.17 -4.90 -12.53
N GLU A 61 -37.44 -6.15 -12.93
CA GLU A 61 -36.96 -6.69 -14.21
C GLU A 61 -37.53 -5.95 -15.42
N THR A 62 -38.78 -5.50 -15.31
CA THR A 62 -39.46 -4.72 -16.34
C THR A 62 -38.92 -3.29 -16.40
N ASP A 63 -38.71 -2.65 -15.25
CA ASP A 63 -38.18 -1.30 -15.12
C ASP A 63 -37.28 -1.19 -13.87
N PRO A 64 -35.96 -1.34 -14.02
CA PRO A 64 -35.06 -1.30 -12.88
C PRO A 64 -34.86 0.12 -12.33
N ALA A 65 -35.14 1.16 -13.12
CA ALA A 65 -35.06 2.55 -12.67
C ALA A 65 -36.16 2.87 -11.64
N ARG A 66 -37.34 2.23 -11.78
CA ARG A 66 -38.42 2.33 -10.79
C ARG A 66 -37.95 2.04 -9.37
N LEU A 67 -37.18 0.97 -9.17
CA LEU A 67 -36.69 0.62 -7.84
C LEU A 67 -35.79 1.70 -7.24
N ILE A 68 -34.92 2.31 -8.06
CA ILE A 68 -34.08 3.44 -7.62
C ILE A 68 -34.96 4.63 -7.20
N GLN A 69 -36.02 4.93 -7.95
CA GLN A 69 -36.94 6.04 -7.62
C GLN A 69 -37.66 5.79 -6.30
N GLU A 70 -38.13 4.56 -6.03
CA GLU A 70 -38.76 4.24 -4.75
C GLU A 70 -37.78 4.34 -3.58
N ILE A 71 -36.52 3.91 -3.78
CA ILE A 71 -35.46 4.06 -2.77
C ILE A 71 -35.14 5.54 -2.51
N LYS A 72 -35.10 6.39 -3.55
CA LYS A 72 -34.93 7.85 -3.42
C LYS A 72 -36.12 8.52 -2.71
N ALA A 73 -37.34 8.02 -2.94
CA ALA A 73 -38.56 8.58 -2.40
C ALA A 73 -38.88 8.13 -0.96
N GLN A 74 -38.09 7.21 -0.39
CA GLN A 74 -38.34 6.69 0.95
C GLN A 74 -38.27 7.82 2.00
N PRO A 75 -39.36 8.09 2.73
CA PRO A 75 -39.42 9.25 3.61
C PRO A 75 -38.52 9.08 4.84
N GLY A 76 -37.81 10.15 5.19
CA GLY A 76 -37.06 10.25 6.45
C GLY A 76 -35.73 9.51 6.49
N VAL A 77 -35.30 8.88 5.40
CA VAL A 77 -34.02 8.17 5.31
C VAL A 77 -33.32 8.44 3.98
N LEU A 78 -31.99 8.38 3.98
CA LEU A 78 -31.21 8.19 2.77
C LEU A 78 -31.20 6.68 2.45
N GLY A 79 -31.90 6.30 1.40
CA GLY A 79 -31.98 4.92 0.94
C GLY A 79 -30.74 4.50 0.16
N GLY A 80 -30.37 3.24 0.25
CA GLY A 80 -29.30 2.68 -0.57
C GLY A 80 -29.32 1.17 -0.65
N PHE A 81 -28.33 0.59 -1.34
CA PHE A 81 -28.26 -0.84 -1.61
C PHE A 81 -26.84 -1.29 -1.95
N ARG A 82 -26.60 -2.59 -1.89
CA ARG A 82 -25.38 -3.25 -2.35
C ARG A 82 -25.49 -3.60 -3.83
N TYR A 83 -24.40 -3.36 -4.56
CA TYR A 83 -24.27 -3.69 -5.97
C TYR A 83 -22.96 -4.45 -6.22
N PHE A 84 -23.03 -5.63 -6.84
CA PHE A 84 -21.86 -6.45 -7.20
C PHE A 84 -21.65 -6.47 -8.72
N HIS A 85 -20.48 -6.91 -9.18
CA HIS A 85 -20.15 -6.91 -10.62
C HIS A 85 -21.13 -7.70 -11.51
N ASP A 86 -21.82 -8.69 -10.95
CA ASP A 86 -22.77 -9.59 -11.62
C ASP A 86 -24.24 -9.22 -11.41
N HIS A 87 -24.51 -8.06 -10.79
CA HIS A 87 -25.86 -7.51 -10.66
C HIS A 87 -26.32 -6.86 -11.98
N ASP A 88 -27.61 -6.50 -12.04
CA ASP A 88 -28.24 -5.95 -13.25
C ASP A 88 -27.44 -4.77 -13.85
N PRO A 89 -26.77 -4.95 -15.00
CA PRO A 89 -25.88 -3.94 -15.54
C PRO A 89 -26.62 -2.70 -16.05
N ARG A 90 -27.95 -2.79 -16.28
CA ARG A 90 -28.77 -1.70 -16.82
C ARG A 90 -28.81 -0.47 -15.90
N VAL A 91 -28.50 -0.63 -14.61
CA VAL A 91 -28.51 0.48 -13.63
C VAL A 91 -27.13 1.06 -13.34
N LEU A 92 -26.05 0.39 -13.74
CA LEU A 92 -24.69 0.79 -13.38
C LEU A 92 -24.35 2.19 -13.89
N ASP A 93 -24.63 2.46 -15.17
CA ASP A 93 -24.34 3.75 -15.80
C ASP A 93 -25.11 4.89 -15.13
N GLY A 94 -26.40 4.68 -14.88
CA GLY A 94 -27.25 5.68 -14.21
C GLY A 94 -26.75 6.04 -12.81
N MET A 95 -26.28 5.06 -12.04
CA MET A 95 -25.70 5.32 -10.71
C MET A 95 -24.35 6.03 -10.77
N LEU A 96 -23.48 5.64 -11.72
CA LEU A 96 -22.17 6.25 -11.87
C LEU A 96 -22.26 7.69 -12.36
N GLU A 97 -23.19 7.98 -13.27
CA GLU A 97 -23.37 9.30 -13.87
C GLU A 97 -24.10 10.27 -12.94
N ASP A 98 -25.00 9.80 -12.07
CA ASP A 98 -25.77 10.67 -11.16
C ASP A 98 -24.89 11.22 -10.01
N PRO A 99 -24.51 12.51 -9.99
CA PRO A 99 -23.68 13.07 -8.92
C PRO A 99 -24.38 13.10 -7.55
N ARG A 100 -25.71 12.92 -7.50
CA ARG A 100 -26.49 12.83 -6.27
C ARG A 100 -26.58 11.40 -5.74
N CYS A 101 -26.03 10.41 -6.45
CA CYS A 101 -25.79 9.07 -5.91
C CYS A 101 -24.49 9.07 -5.10
N ALA A 102 -24.54 8.72 -3.82
CA ALA A 102 -23.32 8.49 -3.04
C ALA A 102 -22.71 7.13 -3.41
N LYS A 103 -21.45 7.10 -3.84
CA LYS A 103 -20.72 5.86 -4.17
C LYS A 103 -19.82 5.44 -3.02
N ILE A 104 -20.07 4.26 -2.47
CA ILE A 104 -19.23 3.62 -1.46
C ILE A 104 -18.54 2.45 -2.13
N VAL A 105 -17.21 2.37 -2.08
CA VAL A 105 -16.44 1.26 -2.65
C VAL A 105 -15.81 0.46 -1.52
N LEU A 106 -16.30 -0.76 -1.32
CA LEU A 106 -15.81 -1.68 -0.30
C LEU A 106 -14.84 -2.68 -0.93
N THR A 107 -13.59 -2.66 -0.46
CA THR A 107 -12.54 -3.55 -0.95
C THR A 107 -12.10 -4.55 0.12
N ARG A 108 -11.63 -5.71 -0.32
CA ARG A 108 -11.03 -6.74 0.54
C ARG A 108 -9.94 -7.46 -0.24
N ASN A 109 -8.96 -8.01 0.45
CA ASN A 109 -7.99 -8.92 -0.16
C ASN A 109 -8.72 -10.04 -0.95
N PRO A 110 -8.51 -10.16 -2.27
CA PRO A 110 -9.16 -11.18 -3.10
C PRO A 110 -8.86 -12.61 -2.63
N LEU A 111 -7.65 -12.85 -2.12
CA LEU A 111 -7.26 -14.17 -1.60
C LEU A 111 -8.09 -14.57 -0.37
N ASP A 112 -8.24 -13.64 0.58
CA ASP A 112 -9.06 -13.84 1.78
C ASP A 112 -10.54 -14.04 1.43
N SER A 113 -11.03 -13.34 0.40
CA SER A 113 -12.42 -13.43 -0.07
C SER A 113 -12.67 -14.76 -0.78
N TYR A 114 -11.77 -15.17 -1.67
CA TYR A 114 -11.83 -16.42 -2.41
C TYR A 114 -11.77 -17.65 -1.49
N VAL A 115 -10.78 -17.74 -0.59
CA VAL A 115 -10.69 -18.86 0.35
C VAL A 115 -11.92 -18.90 1.26
N SER A 116 -12.41 -17.73 1.67
CA SER A 116 -13.65 -17.68 2.44
C SER A 116 -14.88 -18.14 1.64
N TRP A 117 -14.94 -17.88 0.34
CA TRP A 117 -16.03 -18.33 -0.53
C TRP A 117 -15.98 -19.84 -0.73
N LYS A 118 -14.79 -20.43 -0.95
CA LYS A 118 -14.59 -21.88 -1.06
C LYS A 118 -15.04 -22.63 0.20
N ILE A 119 -14.64 -22.13 1.38
CA ILE A 119 -15.08 -22.72 2.67
C ILE A 119 -16.59 -22.64 2.82
N ALA A 120 -17.22 -21.51 2.46
CA ALA A 120 -18.68 -21.37 2.56
C ALA A 120 -19.40 -22.35 1.63
N ARG A 121 -18.90 -22.54 0.40
CA ARG A 121 -19.42 -23.50 -0.57
C ARG A 121 -19.30 -24.94 -0.08
N GLU A 122 -18.18 -25.30 0.55
CA GLU A 122 -17.96 -26.64 1.10
C GLU A 122 -18.76 -26.91 2.39
N THR A 123 -18.93 -25.89 3.24
CA THR A 123 -19.61 -26.05 4.55
C THR A 123 -21.12 -25.83 4.50
N GLY A 124 -21.64 -25.20 3.45
CA GLY A 124 -23.03 -24.73 3.35
C GLY A 124 -23.37 -23.59 4.31
N GLN A 125 -22.37 -22.96 4.95
CA GLN A 125 -22.56 -21.95 5.99
C GLN A 125 -22.23 -20.55 5.47
N TRP A 126 -23.27 -19.76 5.20
CA TRP A 126 -23.15 -18.43 4.57
C TRP A 126 -23.13 -17.25 5.57
N LYS A 127 -23.73 -17.42 6.76
CA LYS A 127 -23.72 -16.45 7.88
C LYS A 127 -23.39 -17.16 9.19
N LEU A 128 -22.43 -16.64 9.95
CA LEU A 128 -22.02 -17.17 11.25
C LEU A 128 -22.52 -16.24 12.36
N THR A 129 -23.70 -16.54 12.91
CA THR A 129 -24.30 -15.83 14.05
C THR A 129 -23.88 -16.43 15.40
N ASN A 130 -23.36 -17.67 15.41
CA ASN A 130 -22.95 -18.36 16.63
C ASN A 130 -21.63 -19.13 16.43
N VAL A 131 -20.63 -18.81 17.26
CA VAL A 131 -19.24 -19.30 17.15
C VAL A 131 -19.14 -20.81 17.47
N THR A 132 -20.08 -21.37 18.23
CA THR A 132 -20.06 -22.76 18.71
C THR A 132 -20.50 -23.80 17.67
N ARG A 133 -21.14 -23.40 16.57
CA ARG A 133 -21.55 -24.29 15.46
C ARG A 133 -20.59 -24.27 14.27
N ARG A 134 -19.30 -24.05 14.54
CA ARG A 134 -18.26 -23.92 13.51
C ARG A 134 -17.88 -25.28 12.94
N LYS A 135 -17.99 -25.47 11.62
CA LYS A 135 -17.34 -26.58 10.91
C LYS A 135 -15.94 -26.15 10.49
N GLU A 136 -14.91 -26.85 10.95
CA GLU A 136 -13.52 -26.65 10.52
C GLU A 136 -13.28 -27.35 9.18
N ALA A 137 -13.78 -26.76 8.08
CA ALA A 137 -13.42 -27.21 6.73
C ALA A 137 -12.22 -26.40 6.21
N LYS A 138 -11.27 -27.09 5.58
CA LYS A 138 -10.19 -26.48 4.80
C LYS A 138 -10.62 -26.47 3.33
N ALA A 139 -10.52 -25.31 2.69
CA ALA A 139 -10.83 -25.17 1.27
C ALA A 139 -9.75 -25.80 0.40
N GLN A 140 -10.16 -26.46 -0.68
CA GLN A 140 -9.25 -26.80 -1.77
C GLN A 140 -8.99 -25.55 -2.63
N PHE A 141 -7.75 -25.05 -2.70
CA PHE A 141 -7.37 -23.95 -3.57
C PHE A 141 -7.22 -24.42 -5.02
N ASP A 142 -7.68 -23.63 -5.98
CA ASP A 142 -7.50 -23.87 -7.41
C ASP A 142 -6.90 -22.62 -8.05
N ALA A 143 -5.73 -22.77 -8.68
CA ALA A 143 -4.98 -21.67 -9.26
C ALA A 143 -5.72 -20.95 -10.40
N ALA A 144 -6.35 -21.72 -11.29
CA ALA A 144 -7.03 -21.18 -12.47
C ALA A 144 -8.35 -20.51 -12.08
N GLU A 145 -9.11 -21.14 -11.17
CA GLU A 145 -10.33 -20.56 -10.60
C GLU A 145 -10.02 -19.26 -9.85
N PHE A 146 -8.94 -19.23 -9.06
CA PHE A 146 -8.51 -18.02 -8.36
C PHE A 146 -8.08 -16.91 -9.33
N ALA A 147 -7.31 -17.25 -10.37
CA ALA A 147 -6.88 -16.28 -11.38
C ALA A 147 -8.07 -15.62 -12.09
N ALA A 148 -9.02 -16.43 -12.57
CA ALA A 148 -10.24 -15.95 -13.22
C ALA A 148 -11.09 -15.10 -12.27
N HIS A 149 -11.22 -15.51 -11.00
CA HIS A 149 -11.91 -14.74 -9.98
C HIS A 149 -11.28 -13.36 -9.77
N VAL A 150 -9.95 -13.30 -9.64
CA VAL A 150 -9.21 -12.04 -9.47
C VAL A 150 -9.37 -11.13 -10.68
N GLU A 151 -9.29 -11.67 -11.90
CA GLU A 151 -9.44 -10.91 -13.15
C GLU A 151 -10.81 -10.23 -13.22
N VAL A 152 -11.89 -10.94 -12.90
CA VAL A 152 -13.25 -10.38 -12.87
C VAL A 152 -13.37 -9.25 -11.85
N LEU A 153 -12.93 -9.48 -10.62
CA LEU A 153 -13.00 -8.46 -9.56
C LEU A 153 -12.20 -7.21 -9.92
N GLN A 154 -11.01 -7.40 -10.48
CA GLN A 154 -10.15 -6.30 -10.90
C GLN A 154 -10.75 -5.53 -12.08
N GLY A 155 -11.29 -6.23 -13.09
CA GLY A 155 -11.93 -5.61 -14.25
C GLY A 155 -13.07 -4.66 -13.83
N PHE A 156 -13.87 -5.08 -12.85
CA PHE A 156 -14.93 -4.23 -12.31
C PHE A 156 -14.38 -3.01 -11.55
N GLN A 157 -13.37 -3.19 -10.69
CA GLN A 157 -12.73 -2.08 -9.97
C GLN A 157 -12.06 -1.06 -10.92
N VAL A 158 -11.42 -1.53 -11.99
CA VAL A 158 -10.86 -0.68 -13.04
C VAL A 158 -11.96 0.12 -13.74
N THR A 159 -13.09 -0.53 -14.02
CA THR A 159 -14.26 0.12 -14.64
C THR A 159 -14.79 1.24 -13.75
N LEU A 160 -15.02 0.97 -12.45
CA LEU A 160 -15.48 1.98 -11.49
C LEU A 160 -14.51 3.17 -11.42
N LEU A 161 -13.21 2.90 -11.24
CA LEU A 161 -12.18 3.94 -11.14
C LEU A 161 -12.15 4.83 -12.39
N ASN A 162 -12.09 4.24 -13.58
CA ASN A 162 -12.01 4.97 -14.84
C ASN A 162 -13.27 5.82 -15.08
N ARG A 163 -14.46 5.27 -14.77
CA ARG A 163 -15.72 6.00 -14.93
C ARG A 163 -15.83 7.17 -13.97
N LEU A 164 -15.53 6.97 -12.69
CA LEU A 164 -15.53 8.05 -11.70
C LEU A 164 -14.55 9.17 -12.08
N GLN A 165 -13.35 8.82 -12.55
CA GLN A 165 -12.36 9.79 -13.04
C GLN A 165 -12.87 10.57 -14.25
N ALA A 166 -13.42 9.88 -15.26
CA ALA A 166 -13.93 10.51 -16.48
C ALA A 166 -15.13 11.44 -16.19
N LEU A 167 -15.96 11.09 -15.21
CA LEU A 167 -17.13 11.86 -14.80
C LEU A 167 -16.81 12.95 -13.76
N GLY A 168 -15.56 13.05 -13.29
CA GLY A 168 -15.15 14.02 -12.28
C GLY A 168 -15.77 13.76 -10.89
N GLN A 169 -16.09 12.51 -10.58
CA GLN A 169 -16.74 12.12 -9.33
C GLN A 169 -15.79 11.33 -8.43
N THR A 170 -16.10 11.30 -7.13
CA THR A 170 -15.33 10.55 -6.12
C THR A 170 -16.23 9.55 -5.39
N ALA A 171 -15.64 8.46 -4.90
CA ALA A 171 -16.29 7.52 -4.00
C ALA A 171 -15.68 7.57 -2.60
N PHE A 172 -16.45 7.14 -1.60
CA PHE A 172 -15.93 6.85 -0.27
C PHE A 172 -15.37 5.43 -0.25
N TYR A 173 -14.06 5.30 -0.14
CA TYR A 173 -13.37 4.00 -0.13
C TYR A 173 -13.28 3.46 1.29
N VAL A 174 -13.63 2.19 1.46
CA VAL A 174 -13.53 1.47 2.74
C VAL A 174 -12.85 0.13 2.49
N ALA A 175 -11.86 -0.21 3.30
CA ALA A 175 -11.30 -1.57 3.30
C ALA A 175 -12.03 -2.44 4.31
N TYR A 176 -12.02 -3.75 4.09
CA TYR A 176 -12.62 -4.74 5.00
C TYR A 176 -12.09 -4.61 6.44
N GLU A 177 -10.81 -4.33 6.59
CA GLU A 177 -10.13 -4.17 7.87
C GLU A 177 -10.63 -2.94 8.63
N ASP A 178 -11.01 -1.88 7.90
CA ASP A 178 -11.50 -0.62 8.46
C ASP A 178 -12.96 -0.69 8.91
N LEU A 179 -13.70 -1.74 8.51
CA LEU A 179 -15.08 -1.94 8.93
C LEU A 179 -15.21 -2.01 10.46
N GLN A 180 -14.16 -2.44 11.17
CA GLN A 180 -14.17 -2.51 12.64
C GLN A 180 -13.91 -1.18 13.34
N SER A 181 -13.64 -0.10 12.59
CA SER A 181 -13.43 1.22 13.15
C SER A 181 -14.73 2.00 13.26
N VAL A 182 -15.15 2.29 14.50
CA VAL A 182 -16.27 3.21 14.82
C VAL A 182 -16.03 4.57 14.17
N GLU A 183 -14.78 5.05 14.17
CA GLU A 183 -14.42 6.34 13.57
C GLU A 183 -14.64 6.36 12.06
N VAL A 184 -14.32 5.27 11.36
CA VAL A 184 -14.53 5.14 9.92
C VAL A 184 -16.02 5.06 9.59
N MET A 185 -16.81 4.30 10.36
CA MET A 185 -18.26 4.24 10.18
C MET A 185 -18.93 5.61 10.43
N ASN A 186 -18.53 6.32 11.49
CA ASN A 186 -19.00 7.69 11.75
C ASN A 186 -18.49 8.69 10.70
N GLY A 187 -17.31 8.45 10.10
CA GLY A 187 -16.81 9.20 8.95
C GLY A 187 -17.70 9.02 7.71
N LEU A 188 -18.06 7.77 7.41
CA LEU A 188 -18.96 7.42 6.32
C LEU A 188 -20.36 8.02 6.51
N ALA A 189 -20.95 7.91 7.70
CA ALA A 189 -22.25 8.50 8.01
C ALA A 189 -22.25 10.02 7.83
N ARG A 190 -21.22 10.72 8.32
CA ARG A 190 -21.06 12.17 8.10
C ARG A 190 -20.95 12.53 6.63
N TRP A 191 -20.20 11.73 5.86
CA TRP A 191 -20.08 11.94 4.41
C TRP A 191 -21.42 11.76 3.69
N LEU A 192 -22.25 10.80 4.13
CA LEU A 192 -23.63 10.61 3.66
C LEU A 192 -24.60 11.71 4.12
N GLY A 193 -24.16 12.64 4.97
CA GLY A 193 -24.99 13.74 5.48
C GLY A 193 -25.74 13.41 6.77
N VAL A 194 -25.42 12.30 7.44
CA VAL A 194 -26.01 11.91 8.73
C VAL A 194 -25.13 12.40 9.89
N SER A 195 -25.73 13.13 10.84
CA SER A 195 -25.02 13.73 11.97
C SER A 195 -24.89 12.81 13.19
N GLN A 196 -25.69 11.74 13.24
CA GLN A 196 -25.63 10.76 14.32
C GLN A 196 -24.26 10.07 14.33
N GLN A 197 -23.79 9.74 15.54
CA GLN A 197 -22.56 8.99 15.74
C GLN A 197 -22.87 7.74 16.56
N LEU A 198 -22.31 6.61 16.14
CA LEU A 198 -22.32 5.38 16.92
C LEU A 198 -21.22 5.44 17.98
N GLU A 199 -21.53 5.01 19.20
CA GLU A 199 -20.55 4.82 20.27
C GLU A 199 -19.83 3.46 20.15
N ALA A 200 -20.50 2.48 19.55
CA ALA A 200 -19.97 1.14 19.30
C ALA A 200 -20.58 0.56 18.02
N LEU A 201 -19.84 -0.37 17.39
CA LEU A 201 -20.34 -1.13 16.24
C LEU A 201 -21.26 -2.26 16.68
N ASP A 202 -22.11 -2.70 15.75
CA ASP A 202 -22.93 -3.89 15.95
C ASP A 202 -22.04 -5.13 16.17
N GLY A 203 -22.13 -5.72 17.37
CA GLY A 203 -21.35 -6.89 17.78
C GLY A 203 -21.92 -8.25 17.37
N SER A 204 -23.04 -8.28 16.63
CA SER A 204 -23.72 -9.53 16.26
C SER A 204 -22.95 -10.31 15.18
N LEU A 205 -22.21 -9.62 14.32
CA LEU A 205 -21.36 -10.22 13.30
C LEU A 205 -19.90 -10.29 13.76
N LYS A 206 -19.52 -11.43 14.35
CA LYS A 206 -18.14 -11.71 14.76
C LYS A 206 -17.27 -12.14 13.56
N ARG A 207 -15.97 -11.83 13.63
CA ARG A 207 -14.96 -12.21 12.62
C ARG A 207 -15.04 -13.71 12.34
N GLN A 208 -15.47 -14.08 11.14
CA GLN A 208 -15.86 -15.47 10.84
C GLN A 208 -14.69 -16.45 10.85
N ASN A 209 -13.43 -16.00 10.72
CA ASN A 209 -12.26 -16.85 10.92
C ASN A 209 -10.94 -16.02 11.00
N PRO A 210 -10.38 -15.74 12.19
CA PRO A 210 -9.17 -14.93 12.33
C PRO A 210 -7.86 -15.63 11.93
N ALA A 211 -7.90 -16.94 11.62
CA ALA A 211 -6.70 -17.69 11.26
C ALA A 211 -6.04 -17.18 9.95
N PRO A 212 -4.72 -17.30 9.80
CA PRO A 212 -4.03 -17.03 8.53
C PRO A 212 -4.63 -17.83 7.37
N VAL A 213 -4.69 -17.26 6.16
CA VAL A 213 -5.26 -17.93 4.98
C VAL A 213 -4.62 -19.30 4.72
N LEU A 214 -3.30 -19.42 4.90
CA LEU A 214 -2.55 -20.66 4.75
C LEU A 214 -3.08 -21.80 5.63
N ALA A 215 -3.56 -21.50 6.83
CA ALA A 215 -4.11 -22.52 7.74
C ALA A 215 -5.52 -22.99 7.33
N LYS A 216 -6.17 -22.29 6.40
CA LYS A 216 -7.54 -22.54 5.95
C LYS A 216 -7.63 -23.30 4.63
N VAL A 217 -6.49 -23.62 4.03
CA VAL A 217 -6.39 -24.27 2.73
C VAL A 217 -5.82 -25.67 2.90
N ALA A 218 -6.35 -26.64 2.17
CA ALA A 218 -5.92 -28.04 2.23
C ALA A 218 -4.59 -28.29 1.50
N ASN A 219 -4.31 -27.48 0.46
CA ASN A 219 -3.14 -27.52 -0.43
C ASN A 219 -2.36 -26.18 -0.42
N PRO A 220 -1.72 -25.80 0.70
CA PRO A 220 -1.04 -24.51 0.83
C PRO A 220 0.15 -24.35 -0.12
N GLU A 221 0.84 -25.42 -0.50
CA GLU A 221 1.96 -25.39 -1.44
C GLU A 221 1.52 -25.00 -2.86
N GLU A 222 0.41 -25.57 -3.34
CA GLU A 222 -0.18 -25.21 -4.64
C GLU A 222 -0.64 -23.75 -4.65
N MET A 223 -1.27 -23.29 -3.57
CA MET A 223 -1.60 -21.88 -3.40
C MET A 223 -0.34 -21.01 -3.43
N GLN A 224 0.74 -21.40 -2.76
CA GLN A 224 2.00 -20.66 -2.78
C GLN A 224 2.64 -20.63 -4.19
N ALA A 225 2.61 -21.73 -4.93
CA ALA A 225 3.13 -21.77 -6.31
C ALA A 225 2.26 -20.98 -7.30
N ALA A 226 0.94 -21.12 -7.20
CA ALA A 226 0.00 -20.38 -8.04
C ALA A 226 0.10 -18.87 -7.79
N LEU A 227 0.10 -18.49 -6.53
CA LEU A 227 0.26 -17.11 -6.16
C LEU A 227 1.67 -16.61 -6.59
N SER A 228 2.72 -17.44 -6.67
CA SER A 228 4.07 -16.94 -7.02
C SER A 228 4.20 -16.60 -8.51
N GLY A 229 3.37 -17.24 -9.35
CA GLY A 229 3.24 -16.93 -10.78
C GLY A 229 2.11 -15.96 -11.13
N LEU A 230 1.09 -15.83 -10.29
CA LEU A 230 0.06 -14.78 -10.41
C LEU A 230 0.66 -13.48 -9.92
N ASP A 231 0.70 -12.47 -10.80
CA ASP A 231 1.10 -11.09 -10.52
C ASP A 231 0.47 -10.61 -9.19
N ARG A 232 1.21 -10.84 -8.11
CA ARG A 232 0.64 -10.98 -6.78
C ARG A 232 0.42 -9.57 -6.26
N PHE A 233 -0.83 -9.13 -6.38
CA PHE A 233 -1.50 -8.05 -5.64
C PHE A 233 -1.77 -6.72 -6.32
N ASN A 234 -1.42 -6.45 -7.59
CA ASN A 234 -1.82 -5.18 -8.21
C ASN A 234 -1.54 -3.98 -7.25
N LEU A 235 -0.38 -4.01 -6.57
CA LEU A 235 0.08 -3.03 -5.55
C LEU A 235 0.22 -1.59 -6.11
N THR A 236 -0.06 -1.44 -7.39
CA THR A 236 -0.23 -0.17 -8.08
C THR A 236 -1.59 0.48 -7.80
N ARG A 237 -2.57 -0.22 -7.19
CA ARG A 237 -3.96 0.29 -7.03
C ARG A 237 -4.63 0.10 -5.68
N THR A 238 -4.04 -0.59 -4.70
CA THR A 238 -4.30 -0.22 -3.29
C THR A 238 -3.82 1.22 -3.12
N PRO A 239 -4.53 2.12 -2.41
CA PRO A 239 -3.99 3.45 -2.15
C PRO A 239 -2.61 3.27 -1.53
N ASN A 240 -1.55 3.59 -2.29
CA ASN A 240 -0.23 3.70 -1.72
C ASN A 240 -0.30 4.91 -0.78
N PHE A 241 -0.43 4.64 0.52
CA PHE A 241 -0.45 5.68 1.55
C PHE A 241 0.92 6.34 1.70
N GLU A 242 1.98 5.73 1.12
CA GLU A 242 3.26 6.41 0.96
C GLU A 242 3.07 7.62 0.03
N PRO A 243 3.34 8.85 0.51
CA PRO A 243 3.21 10.05 -0.32
C PRO A 243 3.99 9.92 -1.64
N ARG A 244 3.38 10.36 -2.73
CA ARG A 244 4.07 10.46 -4.03
C ARG A 244 5.32 11.32 -3.90
N ARG A 245 6.43 10.82 -4.41
CA ARG A 245 7.71 11.54 -4.41
C ARG A 245 7.82 12.34 -5.71
N GLY A 246 8.28 13.59 -5.58
CA GLY A 246 8.71 14.36 -6.74
C GLY A 246 10.07 13.87 -7.27
N PRO A 247 10.53 14.36 -8.43
CA PRO A 247 11.73 13.87 -9.12
C PRO A 247 13.06 14.14 -8.39
N ALA A 248 13.06 14.95 -7.33
CA ALA A 248 14.24 15.23 -6.49
C ALA A 248 15.50 15.70 -7.24
N VAL A 249 15.33 16.40 -8.37
CA VAL A 249 16.42 16.87 -9.25
C VAL A 249 17.57 17.61 -8.52
N PRO A 250 17.32 18.45 -7.49
CA PRO A 250 18.42 19.09 -6.76
C PRO A 250 19.39 18.11 -6.10
N GLY A 251 18.94 16.89 -5.81
CA GLY A 251 19.77 15.83 -5.24
C GLY A 251 20.63 15.08 -6.27
N TYR A 252 20.39 15.24 -7.57
CA TYR A 252 21.16 14.52 -8.60
C TYR A 252 22.62 14.98 -8.60
N VAL A 253 23.51 14.05 -8.94
CA VAL A 253 24.94 14.30 -9.03
C VAL A 253 25.39 14.00 -10.46
N ALA A 254 25.87 15.01 -11.16
CA ALA A 254 26.44 14.86 -12.50
C ALA A 254 27.97 14.94 -12.46
N GLY A 255 28.62 14.16 -13.32
CA GLY A 255 30.06 14.26 -13.54
C GLY A 255 30.44 15.68 -14.00
N ALA A 256 31.62 16.12 -13.55
CA ALA A 256 32.22 17.38 -13.98
C ALA A 256 32.73 17.28 -15.44
N VAL A 257 33.19 16.10 -15.83
CA VAL A 257 33.75 15.82 -17.16
C VAL A 257 33.12 14.57 -17.78
N THR A 258 32.99 13.48 -17.02
CA THR A 258 32.37 12.25 -17.53
C THR A 258 30.86 12.47 -17.65
N PRO A 259 30.21 12.14 -18.77
CA PRO A 259 28.77 12.31 -18.95
C PRO A 259 27.98 11.22 -18.19
N LEU A 260 28.15 11.19 -16.87
CA LEU A 260 27.44 10.33 -15.92
C LEU A 260 26.48 11.16 -15.08
N LEU A 261 25.29 10.62 -14.85
CA LEU A 261 24.27 11.23 -14.01
C LEU A 261 23.79 10.22 -12.96
N TYR A 262 24.17 10.43 -11.70
CA TYR A 262 23.69 9.65 -10.58
C TYR A 262 22.40 10.24 -10.01
N LEU A 263 21.36 9.41 -9.92
CA LEU A 263 20.08 9.73 -9.28
C LEU A 263 20.04 9.02 -7.90
N PRO A 264 20.42 9.70 -6.80
CA PRO A 264 20.61 9.03 -5.52
C PRO A 264 19.30 8.59 -4.87
N LEU A 265 19.30 7.34 -4.40
CA LEU A 265 18.32 6.85 -3.44
C LEU A 265 18.80 7.20 -2.03
N LYS A 266 17.98 7.94 -1.30
CA LYS A 266 18.29 8.36 0.08
C LYS A 266 18.43 7.16 0.99
N GLY A 267 19.48 7.14 1.81
CA GLY A 267 19.84 5.99 2.66
C GLY A 267 20.67 4.90 1.93
N GLY A 268 20.92 5.06 0.63
CA GLY A 268 21.84 4.22 -0.14
C GLY A 268 23.32 4.64 0.00
N PRO A 269 24.24 4.05 -0.78
CA PRO A 269 25.68 4.34 -0.76
C PRO A 269 26.03 5.66 -1.46
N GLU A 270 25.35 6.75 -1.07
CA GLU A 270 25.51 8.06 -1.71
C GLU A 270 26.94 8.58 -1.60
N ALA A 271 27.61 8.36 -0.47
CA ALA A 271 28.94 8.89 -0.21
C ALA A 271 30.00 8.17 -1.07
N GLU A 272 29.91 6.86 -1.15
CA GLU A 272 30.80 5.98 -1.89
C GLU A 272 30.71 6.25 -3.40
N VAL A 273 29.49 6.34 -3.94
CA VAL A 273 29.24 6.65 -5.35
C VAL A 273 29.73 8.05 -5.70
N VAL A 274 29.45 9.03 -4.84
CA VAL A 274 29.93 10.41 -5.01
C VAL A 274 31.46 10.47 -5.03
N GLN A 275 32.11 9.80 -4.08
CA GLN A 275 33.57 9.81 -3.98
C GLN A 275 34.19 9.15 -5.21
N TRP A 276 33.62 8.04 -5.67
CA TRP A 276 34.03 7.37 -6.89
C TRP A 276 33.85 8.26 -8.14
N MET A 277 32.70 8.90 -8.31
CA MET A 277 32.48 9.82 -9.44
C MET A 277 33.45 11.01 -9.42
N ALA A 278 33.78 11.53 -8.25
CA ALA A 278 34.72 12.63 -8.09
C ALA A 278 36.15 12.20 -8.47
N ALA A 279 36.58 11.03 -7.99
CA ALA A 279 37.86 10.43 -8.36
C ALA A 279 37.96 10.19 -9.87
N LEU A 280 36.89 9.68 -10.49
CA LEU A 280 36.80 9.44 -11.94
C LEU A 280 37.06 10.70 -12.76
N ASP A 281 36.59 11.85 -12.29
CA ASP A 281 36.78 13.15 -12.94
C ASP A 281 37.98 13.95 -12.40
N ARG A 282 38.75 13.38 -11.46
CA ARG A 282 39.90 14.01 -10.79
C ARG A 282 39.55 15.34 -10.12
N VAL A 283 38.37 15.38 -9.50
CA VAL A 283 37.88 16.51 -8.72
C VAL A 283 37.59 16.07 -7.29
N ALA A 284 37.49 17.03 -6.37
CA ALA A 284 36.93 16.77 -5.04
C ALA A 284 35.40 16.54 -5.13
N PRO A 285 34.76 15.87 -4.15
CA PRO A 285 33.32 15.57 -4.17
C PRO A 285 32.39 16.79 -4.39
N ASP A 286 32.79 17.96 -3.92
CA ASP A 286 32.13 19.25 -4.10
C ASP A 286 32.35 19.88 -5.49
N GLY A 287 33.36 19.40 -6.23
CA GLY A 287 33.59 19.74 -7.64
C GLY A 287 32.64 19.05 -8.62
N LEU A 288 31.84 18.08 -8.18
CA LEU A 288 30.78 17.48 -8.99
C LEU A 288 29.58 18.44 -9.14
N ILE A 289 28.85 18.33 -10.24
CA ILE A 289 27.70 19.19 -10.52
C ILE A 289 26.49 18.70 -9.71
N ARG A 290 25.97 19.56 -8.82
CA ARG A 290 24.85 19.27 -7.92
C ARG A 290 23.88 20.45 -7.82
N GLY A 291 22.74 20.25 -7.13
CA GLY A 291 21.80 21.33 -6.84
C GLY A 291 21.08 21.86 -8.09
N MET A 292 21.10 21.11 -9.19
CA MET A 292 20.45 21.51 -10.43
C MET A 292 18.95 21.65 -10.24
N ASN A 293 18.36 22.66 -10.87
CA ASN A 293 16.92 22.66 -11.15
C ASN A 293 16.62 21.92 -12.47
N GLN A 294 15.34 21.71 -12.78
CA GLN A 294 14.96 20.98 -14.01
C GLN A 294 15.46 21.62 -15.31
N LYS A 295 15.55 22.96 -15.37
CA LYS A 295 16.04 23.68 -16.56
C LYS A 295 17.54 23.42 -16.77
N GLN A 296 18.31 23.50 -15.69
CA GLN A 296 19.75 23.21 -15.69
C GLN A 296 20.02 21.75 -16.05
N LEU A 297 19.26 20.81 -15.49
CA LEU A 297 19.38 19.40 -15.86
C LEU A 297 19.13 19.18 -17.37
N ARG A 298 18.07 19.78 -17.93
CA ARG A 298 17.80 19.72 -19.38
C ARG A 298 18.91 20.35 -20.22
N GLN A 299 19.57 21.38 -19.72
CA GLN A 299 20.73 21.99 -20.40
C GLN A 299 21.95 21.06 -20.35
N TRP A 300 22.24 20.49 -19.19
CA TRP A 300 23.34 19.53 -19.01
C TRP A 300 23.16 18.30 -19.90
N LYS A 301 21.95 17.72 -19.95
CA LYS A 301 21.63 16.57 -20.83
C LYS A 301 21.84 16.89 -22.32
N ARG A 302 21.49 18.11 -22.76
CA ARG A 302 21.70 18.54 -24.16
C ARG A 302 23.18 18.75 -24.49
N GLY A 303 23.96 19.25 -23.53
CA GLY A 303 25.41 19.43 -23.66
C GLY A 303 26.20 18.12 -23.63
N ASN A 304 25.66 17.08 -22.98
CA ASN A 304 26.31 15.78 -22.79
C ASN A 304 25.57 14.68 -23.57
N LYS A 305 25.56 14.75 -24.90
CA LYS A 305 24.91 13.71 -25.73
C LYS A 305 25.55 12.34 -25.46
N GLY A 306 24.71 11.31 -25.30
CA GLY A 306 25.17 9.96 -24.94
C GLY A 306 25.49 9.79 -23.46
N PHE A 307 25.10 10.75 -22.59
CA PHE A 307 25.22 10.56 -21.14
C PHE A 307 24.51 9.28 -20.68
N ARG A 308 25.05 8.67 -19.62
CA ARG A 308 24.40 7.54 -18.95
C ARG A 308 24.00 7.94 -17.55
N SER A 309 22.76 7.64 -17.22
CA SER A 309 22.20 7.82 -15.89
C SER A 309 22.08 6.49 -15.16
N PHE A 310 22.27 6.51 -13.85
CA PHE A 310 22.16 5.30 -13.04
C PHE A 310 21.71 5.63 -11.61
N THR A 311 21.33 4.59 -10.88
CA THR A 311 21.11 4.63 -9.45
C THR A 311 21.62 3.33 -8.81
N VAL A 312 21.82 3.34 -7.50
CA VAL A 312 22.29 2.18 -6.74
C VAL A 312 21.26 1.79 -5.69
N LEU A 313 20.75 0.57 -5.80
CA LEU A 313 19.83 -0.06 -4.86
C LEU A 313 20.61 -0.67 -3.70
N ARG A 314 20.17 -0.41 -2.47
CA ARG A 314 20.69 -1.06 -1.26
C ARG A 314 19.66 -2.07 -0.74
N HIS A 315 20.12 -3.20 -0.21
CA HIS A 315 19.21 -4.15 0.43
C HIS A 315 18.40 -3.46 1.54
N PRO A 316 17.07 -3.65 1.65
CA PRO A 316 16.25 -2.92 2.62
C PRO A 316 16.74 -3.03 4.06
N ALA A 317 17.25 -4.21 4.46
CA ALA A 317 17.86 -4.42 5.78
C ALA A 317 19.06 -3.48 6.05
N ALA A 318 20.06 -3.51 5.17
CA ALA A 318 21.26 -2.67 5.26
C ALA A 318 20.89 -1.18 5.22
N ARG A 319 19.92 -0.80 4.37
CA ARG A 319 19.45 0.58 4.26
C ARG A 319 18.78 1.07 5.53
N ALA A 320 17.84 0.30 6.08
CA ALA A 320 17.12 0.67 7.28
C ALA A 320 18.07 0.77 8.49
N HIS A 321 19.02 -0.16 8.61
CA HIS A 321 20.01 -0.16 9.69
C HIS A 321 20.97 1.03 9.61
N ALA A 322 21.49 1.34 8.41
CA ALA A 322 22.32 2.53 8.19
C ALA A 322 21.60 3.82 8.60
N VAL A 323 20.32 3.96 8.23
CA VAL A 323 19.50 5.11 8.60
C VAL A 323 19.23 5.15 10.10
N PHE A 324 18.94 4.00 10.72
CA PHE A 324 18.81 3.90 12.17
C PHE A 324 20.07 4.38 12.89
N CYS A 325 21.23 3.82 12.56
CA CYS A 325 22.50 4.17 13.18
C CYS A 325 22.82 5.66 13.02
N ARG A 326 22.71 6.17 11.79
CA ARG A 326 23.10 7.55 11.45
C ARG A 326 22.12 8.60 11.97
N ARG A 327 20.81 8.38 11.85
CA ARG A 327 19.80 9.41 12.11
C ARG A 327 19.13 9.30 13.47
N ILE A 328 19.01 8.08 14.00
CA ILE A 328 18.18 7.80 15.18
C ILE A 328 19.03 7.45 16.39
N LEU A 329 19.97 6.52 16.26
CA LEU A 329 20.84 6.09 17.35
C LEU A 329 21.85 7.18 17.70
N ASN A 330 22.54 7.72 16.69
CA ASN A 330 23.46 8.84 16.86
C ASN A 330 22.73 10.10 17.38
N ALA A 331 23.36 10.85 18.30
CA ALA A 331 22.87 12.13 18.84
C ALA A 331 23.64 13.36 18.32
N GLY A 332 24.72 13.12 17.57
CA GLY A 332 25.60 14.13 16.98
C GLY A 332 25.04 14.79 15.71
N GLU A 333 25.95 15.34 14.90
CA GLU A 333 25.61 15.98 13.64
C GLU A 333 24.93 14.99 12.68
N GLY A 334 23.91 15.47 11.96
CA GLY A 334 23.11 14.65 11.07
C GLY A 334 22.02 13.82 11.75
N SER A 335 21.93 13.78 13.08
CA SER A 335 20.83 13.11 13.78
C SER A 335 19.49 13.84 13.64
N PHE A 336 18.38 13.09 13.63
CA PHE A 336 17.03 13.63 13.67
C PHE A 336 16.54 13.74 15.12
N ARG A 337 17.16 14.65 15.88
CA ARG A 337 16.93 14.82 17.34
C ARG A 337 15.45 14.88 17.74
N GLN A 338 14.64 15.64 17.00
CA GLN A 338 13.20 15.76 17.29
C GLN A 338 12.44 14.46 17.07
N ILE A 339 12.66 13.81 15.91
CA ILE A 339 12.03 12.52 15.57
C ILE A 339 12.43 11.48 16.60
N ARG A 340 13.73 11.37 16.89
CA ARG A 340 14.28 10.50 17.92
C ARG A 340 13.62 10.69 19.29
N ASN A 341 13.47 11.92 19.76
CA ASN A 341 12.80 12.20 21.04
C ASN A 341 11.32 11.82 21.03
N THR A 342 10.65 11.90 19.88
CA THR A 342 9.27 11.40 19.73
C THR A 342 9.24 9.88 19.74
N LEU A 343 10.16 9.19 19.05
CA LEU A 343 10.26 7.73 19.05
C LEU A 343 10.53 7.17 20.46
N ARG A 344 11.42 7.81 21.23
CA ARG A 344 11.68 7.46 22.64
C ARG A 344 10.40 7.53 23.51
N ARG A 345 9.56 8.55 23.28
CA ARG A 345 8.37 8.81 24.10
C ARG A 345 7.13 8.01 23.68
N GLN A 346 6.91 7.83 22.38
CA GLN A 346 5.66 7.31 21.82
C GLN A 346 5.77 5.89 21.26
N PHE A 347 6.98 5.47 20.85
CA PHE A 347 7.20 4.18 20.17
C PHE A 347 8.11 3.25 20.98
N GLY A 348 8.33 3.54 22.27
CA GLY A 348 9.12 2.70 23.16
C GLY A 348 10.58 2.52 22.74
N LEU A 349 11.13 3.45 21.94
CA LEU A 349 12.49 3.33 21.43
C LEU A 349 13.52 3.52 22.56
N ALA A 350 14.09 2.42 23.05
CA ALA A 350 15.07 2.38 24.13
C ALA A 350 16.49 2.74 23.65
N VAL A 351 16.70 4.00 23.24
CA VAL A 351 18.05 4.53 22.90
C VAL A 351 18.56 5.52 23.94
N PRO A 352 19.87 5.51 24.29
CA PRO A 352 20.42 6.36 25.36
C PRO A 352 20.44 7.83 24.96
N GLU A 353 20.08 8.77 25.84
CA GLU A 353 19.85 10.18 25.49
C GLU A 353 20.98 10.85 24.67
N ALA A 354 22.23 10.66 25.09
CA ALA A 354 23.42 11.25 24.46
C ALA A 354 23.97 10.44 23.28
N GLY A 355 23.26 9.40 22.84
CA GLY A 355 23.77 8.40 21.88
C GLY A 355 24.44 7.23 22.58
N PRO A 356 24.91 6.22 21.83
CA PRO A 356 25.53 5.03 22.40
C PRO A 356 26.84 5.36 23.11
N GLY A 357 26.96 4.99 24.39
CA GLY A 357 28.19 5.06 25.17
C GLY A 357 28.78 3.67 25.44
N GLU A 358 29.81 3.57 26.29
CA GLU A 358 30.50 2.29 26.58
C GLU A 358 29.60 1.18 27.13
N GLY A 359 28.50 1.54 27.81
CA GLY A 359 27.54 0.58 28.37
C GLY A 359 26.41 0.17 27.42
N TYR A 360 26.40 0.63 26.17
CA TYR A 360 25.35 0.28 25.21
C TYR A 360 25.61 -1.10 24.61
N THR A 361 24.69 -2.04 24.83
CA THR A 361 24.89 -3.45 24.49
C THR A 361 24.30 -3.84 23.14
N LEU A 362 24.78 -4.96 22.59
CA LEU A 362 24.27 -5.54 21.36
C LEU A 362 22.76 -5.84 21.43
N ALA A 363 22.28 -6.36 22.56
CA ALA A 363 20.87 -6.65 22.78
C ALA A 363 20.01 -5.37 22.73
N GLN A 364 20.48 -4.28 23.35
CA GLN A 364 19.80 -2.98 23.29
C GLN A 364 19.79 -2.41 21.87
N HIS A 365 20.84 -2.65 21.09
CA HIS A 365 20.90 -2.25 19.68
C HIS A 365 19.87 -2.99 18.84
N ARG A 366 19.80 -4.31 18.99
CA ARG A 366 18.80 -5.14 18.30
C ARG A 366 17.36 -4.70 18.63
N GLU A 367 17.05 -4.56 19.91
CA GLU A 367 15.71 -4.15 20.37
C GLU A 367 15.34 -2.74 19.87
N ALA A 368 16.26 -1.79 19.96
CA ALA A 368 16.03 -0.44 19.47
C ALA A 368 15.84 -0.41 17.94
N PHE A 369 16.59 -1.22 17.19
CA PHE A 369 16.41 -1.32 15.74
C PHE A 369 15.06 -1.94 15.37
N ALA A 370 14.63 -2.99 16.08
CA ALA A 370 13.30 -3.58 15.89
C ALA A 370 12.17 -2.56 16.17
N ALA A 371 12.27 -1.79 17.25
CA ALA A 371 11.31 -0.73 17.57
C ALA A 371 11.29 0.38 16.49
N PHE A 372 12.46 0.73 15.94
CA PHE A 372 12.54 1.64 14.80
C PHE A 372 11.82 1.09 13.56
N LEU A 373 11.99 -0.21 13.23
CA LEU A 373 11.28 -0.83 12.11
C LEU A 373 9.75 -0.85 12.30
N GLN A 374 9.27 -1.08 13.52
CA GLN A 374 7.83 -0.97 13.83
C GLN A 374 7.31 0.45 13.58
N PHE A 375 8.07 1.47 13.99
CA PHE A 375 7.76 2.85 13.65
C PHE A 375 7.73 3.08 12.13
N VAL A 376 8.74 2.62 11.38
CA VAL A 376 8.78 2.79 9.93
C VAL A 376 7.57 2.14 9.27
N ARG A 377 7.16 0.95 9.73
CA ARG A 377 5.92 0.30 9.28
C ARG A 377 4.70 1.19 9.42
N ALA A 378 4.50 1.72 10.63
CA ALA A 378 3.38 2.62 10.92
C ALA A 378 3.47 3.92 10.11
N SER A 379 4.68 4.44 9.90
CA SER A 379 4.93 5.66 9.13
C SER A 379 4.61 5.47 7.65
N LEU A 380 5.04 4.37 7.03
CA LEU A 380 4.71 4.03 5.64
C LEU A 380 3.22 3.76 5.43
N ALA A 381 2.53 3.26 6.46
CA ALA A 381 1.07 3.07 6.46
C ALA A 381 0.27 4.37 6.73
N GLY A 382 0.93 5.52 6.92
CA GLY A 382 0.26 6.80 7.22
C GLY A 382 -0.33 6.88 8.64
N GLN A 383 0.05 5.97 9.54
CA GLN A 383 -0.48 5.86 10.91
C GLN A 383 0.29 6.71 11.93
N THR A 384 1.23 7.56 11.49
CA THR A 384 2.02 8.43 12.37
C THR A 384 1.95 9.88 11.90
N SER A 385 1.98 10.81 12.84
CA SER A 385 2.05 12.26 12.56
C SER A 385 3.47 12.73 12.20
N ILE A 386 4.47 11.84 12.26
CA ILE A 386 5.85 12.13 11.88
C ILE A 386 5.93 12.12 10.36
N ARG A 387 6.55 13.17 9.78
CA ARG A 387 6.77 13.27 8.33
C ARG A 387 7.44 12.00 7.80
N LEU A 388 7.01 11.52 6.64
CA LEU A 388 7.70 10.42 5.97
C LEU A 388 8.98 10.92 5.30
N ASP A 389 10.12 10.57 5.88
CA ASP A 389 11.43 10.96 5.34
C ASP A 389 11.82 10.10 4.13
N ALA A 390 12.66 10.63 3.24
CA ALA A 390 13.11 9.93 2.04
C ALA A 390 14.09 8.78 2.37
N GLU A 391 14.76 8.86 3.53
CA GLU A 391 15.78 7.88 3.92
C GLU A 391 15.20 6.51 4.33
N TRP A 392 13.95 6.46 4.79
CA TRP A 392 13.24 5.19 5.08
C TRP A 392 11.98 4.98 4.22
N ALA A 393 11.79 5.83 3.21
CA ALA A 393 10.84 5.60 2.13
C ALA A 393 11.15 4.29 1.39
N SER A 394 10.18 3.70 0.71
CA SER A 394 10.50 2.59 -0.19
C SER A 394 11.34 3.08 -1.39
N GLN A 395 12.32 2.28 -1.80
CA GLN A 395 13.16 2.61 -2.96
C GLN A 395 12.35 2.60 -4.26
N SER A 396 11.38 1.68 -4.35
CA SER A 396 10.40 1.63 -5.44
C SER A 396 9.61 2.95 -5.57
N GLN A 397 9.11 3.52 -4.47
CA GLN A 397 8.42 4.82 -4.51
C GLN A 397 9.35 5.97 -4.91
N ALA A 398 10.63 5.93 -4.50
CA ALA A 398 11.60 6.94 -4.91
C ALA A 398 11.91 6.87 -6.42
N LEU A 399 12.03 5.65 -6.99
CA LEU A 399 12.23 5.46 -8.42
C LEU A 399 11.02 5.95 -9.24
N GLU A 400 9.79 5.69 -8.79
CA GLU A 400 8.59 6.23 -9.43
C GLU A 400 8.61 7.76 -9.48
N GLY A 401 9.11 8.40 -8.42
CA GLY A 401 9.29 9.84 -8.40
C GLY A 401 10.22 10.36 -9.50
N PHE A 402 11.29 9.62 -9.82
CA PHE A 402 12.24 10.00 -10.88
C PHE A 402 11.59 10.05 -12.27
N ALA A 403 10.60 9.18 -12.53
CA ALA A 403 9.93 9.09 -13.83
C ALA A 403 9.33 10.43 -14.32
N GLY A 404 9.00 11.35 -13.40
CA GLY A 404 8.52 12.69 -13.75
C GLY A 404 9.53 13.57 -14.51
N VAL A 405 10.82 13.22 -14.51
CA VAL A 405 11.90 13.97 -15.22
C VAL A 405 12.81 13.05 -16.05
N GLY A 406 12.91 11.77 -15.67
CA GLY A 406 13.59 10.73 -16.42
C GLY A 406 13.97 9.56 -15.52
N VAL A 407 13.81 8.35 -16.03
CA VAL A 407 14.25 7.11 -15.37
C VAL A 407 15.78 6.94 -15.51
N PRO A 408 16.46 6.31 -14.53
CA PRO A 408 17.87 5.95 -14.69
C PRO A 408 18.03 4.88 -15.79
N ASP A 409 19.11 4.95 -16.58
CA ASP A 409 19.41 3.96 -17.62
C ASP A 409 19.91 2.62 -17.04
N LEU A 410 20.45 2.63 -15.82
CA LEU A 410 20.88 1.44 -15.09
C LEU A 410 20.43 1.49 -13.62
N LEU A 411 19.94 0.37 -13.12
CA LEU A 411 19.73 0.12 -11.70
C LEU A 411 20.79 -0.90 -11.28
N ILE A 412 21.70 -0.49 -10.40
CA ILE A 412 22.84 -1.32 -9.95
C ILE A 412 22.58 -1.73 -8.51
N ARG A 413 22.86 -2.97 -8.11
CA ARG A 413 22.82 -3.34 -6.68
C ARG A 413 24.12 -2.90 -6.00
N GLU A 414 24.03 -2.47 -4.75
CA GLU A 414 25.21 -2.07 -3.98
C GLU A 414 26.27 -3.18 -3.91
N THR A 415 25.87 -4.45 -3.86
CA THR A 415 26.79 -5.60 -3.88
C THR A 415 27.54 -5.75 -5.21
N GLU A 416 26.99 -5.22 -6.31
CA GLU A 416 27.53 -5.30 -7.66
C GLU A 416 28.27 -4.02 -8.06
N MET A 417 28.11 -2.93 -7.30
CA MET A 417 28.57 -1.60 -7.70
C MET A 417 30.09 -1.52 -7.92
N ALA A 418 30.87 -2.32 -7.19
CA ALA A 418 32.32 -2.37 -7.32
C ALA A 418 32.78 -2.87 -8.71
N GLU A 419 31.94 -3.65 -9.39
CA GLU A 419 32.18 -4.13 -10.75
C GLU A 419 31.49 -3.25 -11.79
N ASP A 420 30.20 -2.97 -11.58
CA ASP A 420 29.32 -2.34 -12.56
C ASP A 420 29.65 -0.87 -12.81
N LEU A 421 30.04 -0.11 -11.77
CA LEU A 421 30.37 1.31 -11.92
C LEU A 421 31.65 1.50 -12.75
N PRO A 422 32.77 0.80 -12.46
CA PRO A 422 33.93 0.77 -13.36
C PRO A 422 33.58 0.35 -14.79
N ALA A 423 32.76 -0.69 -14.97
CA ALA A 423 32.36 -1.14 -16.30
C ALA A 423 31.56 -0.07 -17.07
N LEU A 424 30.65 0.64 -16.39
CA LEU A 424 29.91 1.76 -16.95
C LEU A 424 30.84 2.91 -17.34
N ALA A 425 31.82 3.24 -16.50
CA ALA A 425 32.80 4.28 -16.79
C ALA A 425 33.65 3.95 -18.04
N ARG A 426 34.05 2.68 -18.21
CA ARG A 426 34.77 2.22 -19.42
C ARG A 426 33.95 2.41 -20.69
N LYS A 427 32.63 2.15 -20.65
CA LYS A 427 31.72 2.41 -21.79
C LYS A 427 31.67 3.89 -22.18
N LEU A 428 32.03 4.79 -21.26
CA LEU A 428 32.12 6.25 -21.49
C LEU A 428 33.56 6.72 -21.76
N GLY A 429 34.48 5.80 -22.09
CA GLY A 429 35.86 6.12 -22.45
C GLY A 429 36.83 6.28 -21.26
N ARG A 430 36.39 5.99 -20.04
CA ARG A 430 37.27 5.97 -18.85
C ARG A 430 37.84 4.57 -18.66
N MET A 431 38.97 4.29 -19.32
CA MET A 431 39.51 2.93 -19.43
C MET A 431 40.13 2.38 -18.13
N ALA A 432 40.64 3.24 -17.26
CA ALA A 432 41.22 2.89 -15.97
C ALA A 432 40.53 3.69 -14.84
N PRO A 433 39.26 3.38 -14.53
CA PRO A 433 38.57 4.00 -13.41
C PRO A 433 39.13 3.45 -12.10
N ASP A 434 39.22 4.31 -11.08
CA ASP A 434 39.58 3.85 -9.73
C ASP A 434 38.51 2.91 -9.16
N PRO A 435 38.89 2.01 -8.23
CA PRO A 435 37.93 1.17 -7.52
C PRO A 435 36.87 2.00 -6.78
N VAL A 436 35.65 1.48 -6.71
CA VAL A 436 34.60 2.08 -5.87
C VAL A 436 34.97 1.88 -4.40
N PRO A 437 34.94 2.93 -3.56
CA PRO A 437 35.16 2.79 -2.12
C PRO A 437 34.13 1.84 -1.50
N GLY A 438 34.58 0.96 -0.59
CA GLY A 438 33.68 0.13 0.19
C GLY A 438 32.94 0.95 1.24
N ALA A 439 31.70 0.56 1.53
CA ALA A 439 30.92 1.19 2.60
C ALA A 439 31.55 0.92 3.96
N VAL A 440 31.68 1.95 4.78
CA VAL A 440 32.16 1.80 6.17
C VAL A 440 31.06 1.16 7.00
N PRO A 441 31.33 0.06 7.74
CA PRO A 441 30.33 -0.55 8.60
C PRO A 441 29.79 0.42 9.64
N GLU A 442 28.48 0.31 9.88
CA GLU A 442 27.79 1.12 10.88
C GLU A 442 28.31 0.83 12.29
N ARG A 443 28.29 1.85 13.14
CA ARG A 443 28.74 1.78 14.54
C ARG A 443 27.61 2.15 15.49
N PRO A 444 27.58 1.63 16.73
CA PRO A 444 28.61 0.79 17.37
C PRO A 444 28.60 -0.68 16.95
N TYR A 445 27.48 -1.18 16.42
CA TYR A 445 27.33 -2.55 15.93
C TYR A 445 26.91 -2.56 14.48
N ALA A 446 27.48 -3.47 13.70
CA ALA A 446 27.09 -3.71 12.31
C ALA A 446 25.73 -4.43 12.26
N LEU A 447 25.09 -4.44 11.09
CA LEU A 447 23.87 -5.22 10.89
C LEU A 447 24.14 -6.72 11.10
N ASP A 448 25.32 -7.19 10.67
CA ASP A 448 25.78 -8.57 10.86
C ASP A 448 25.73 -9.04 12.33
N ASP A 449 25.97 -8.13 13.28
CA ASP A 449 26.04 -8.50 14.69
C ASP A 449 24.66 -8.75 15.31
N ILE A 450 23.60 -8.20 14.73
CA ILE A 450 22.23 -8.25 15.28
C ILE A 450 21.24 -9.03 14.40
N TYR A 451 21.63 -9.37 13.17
CA TYR A 451 20.73 -9.90 12.15
C TYR A 451 20.30 -11.34 12.48
N ASP A 452 18.99 -11.59 12.41
CA ASP A 452 18.40 -12.91 12.62
C ASP A 452 17.07 -13.06 11.85
N ALA A 453 16.47 -14.25 11.93
CA ALA A 453 15.23 -14.58 11.24
C ALA A 453 14.06 -13.67 11.59
N GLU A 454 13.96 -13.20 12.84
CA GLU A 454 12.86 -12.36 13.28
C GLU A 454 12.99 -10.93 12.71
N LEU A 455 14.21 -10.38 12.73
CA LEU A 455 14.49 -9.09 12.10
C LEU A 455 14.27 -9.14 10.59
N GLU A 456 14.74 -10.19 9.92
CA GLU A 456 14.52 -10.34 8.48
C GLU A 456 13.02 -10.39 8.15
N ALA A 457 12.24 -11.19 8.88
CA ALA A 457 10.79 -11.26 8.69
C ALA A 457 10.11 -9.90 8.91
N LEU A 458 10.56 -9.13 9.92
CA LEU A 458 10.05 -7.78 10.17
C LEU A 458 10.43 -6.83 9.01
N ILE A 459 11.68 -6.83 8.56
CA ILE A 459 12.16 -5.96 7.48
C ILE A 459 11.44 -6.28 6.17
N ALA A 460 11.31 -7.55 5.81
CA ALA A 460 10.57 -8.00 4.64
C ALA A 460 9.08 -7.59 4.72
N THR A 461 8.50 -7.54 5.91
CA THR A 461 7.14 -7.02 6.12
C THR A 461 7.08 -5.50 5.92
N VAL A 462 8.06 -4.74 6.43
CA VAL A 462 8.10 -3.28 6.30
C VAL A 462 8.32 -2.84 4.85
N TYR A 463 9.26 -3.49 4.16
CA TYR A 463 9.71 -3.12 2.82
C TYR A 463 9.29 -4.13 1.76
N GLN A 464 8.15 -4.80 1.96
CA GLN A 464 7.65 -5.84 1.05
C GLN A 464 7.66 -5.42 -0.42
N ARG A 465 7.30 -4.16 -0.68
CA ARG A 465 7.30 -3.58 -2.04
C ARG A 465 8.68 -3.59 -2.68
N ASP A 466 9.73 -3.28 -1.93
CA ASP A 466 11.11 -3.29 -2.45
C ASP A 466 11.61 -4.72 -2.64
N TYR A 467 11.28 -5.65 -1.74
CA TYR A 467 11.63 -7.07 -1.91
C TYR A 467 11.03 -7.64 -3.20
N LEU A 468 9.76 -7.35 -3.45
CA LEU A 468 9.06 -7.79 -4.65
C LEU A 468 9.57 -7.08 -5.91
N ALA A 469 9.64 -5.74 -5.89
CA ALA A 469 9.99 -4.95 -7.07
C ALA A 469 11.41 -5.22 -7.58
N PHE A 470 12.33 -5.56 -6.67
CA PHE A 470 13.74 -5.76 -7.02
C PHE A 470 14.21 -7.19 -6.78
N GLY A 471 13.33 -8.14 -6.46
CA GLY A 471 13.68 -9.54 -6.22
C GLY A 471 14.73 -9.73 -5.13
N PHE A 472 14.66 -8.96 -4.04
CA PHE A 472 15.53 -9.22 -2.90
C PHE A 472 15.10 -10.50 -2.18
N GLY A 473 16.08 -11.35 -1.85
CA GLY A 473 15.92 -12.44 -0.88
C GLY A 473 16.33 -12.00 0.52
N PRO A 474 16.50 -12.93 1.47
CA PRO A 474 17.10 -12.63 2.77
C PRO A 474 18.44 -11.90 2.62
N TRP A 475 18.73 -10.95 3.51
CA TRP A 475 19.97 -10.16 3.43
C TRP A 475 21.24 -11.02 3.49
N ARG A 476 21.18 -12.10 4.27
CA ARG A 476 22.15 -13.20 4.35
C ARG A 476 21.42 -14.52 4.55
N GLU A 477 22.11 -15.62 4.25
CA GLU A 477 21.70 -16.96 4.69
C GLU A 477 21.59 -16.97 6.21
N ILE A 478 20.48 -17.52 6.72
CA ILE A 478 20.12 -17.56 8.14
C ILE A 478 20.29 -18.96 8.68
#